data_AF-A0AB74D2T4-F1
#
_entry.id   AF-A0AB74D2T4-F1
#
_cell.length_a   1.000
_cell.length_b   1.000
_cell.length_c   1.000
_cell.angle_alpha   90.00
_cell.angle_beta   90.00
_cell.angle_gamma   90.00
#
_symmetry.space_group_name_H-M   'P 1'
#
loop_
_entity.id
_entity.type
_entity.pdbx_description
1 polymer ?
#
loop_
_entity_poly.entity_id
_entity_poly.type
_entity_poly.pdbx_seq_one_letter_code
_entity_poly.pdbx_strand_id
1 'polypeptide(L)'
;MNKPDSLRRTLVAAVPALGTDPGKLTVLVEQGSLAATGTLTPSFEYRYVARVLAPNFTGDADPVFVALIEWVRANQPDLVTNPAVRADGITFEMSVRDPAAVDLSIKLALTESVVVTTGPDGKQVITHVDDTQVDPANTLTWVALPQRGAA
;
A
#
# COMPACT_ATOMS: atom_id res chain seq x y z
N MET A 1 5.24 -6.06 5.68
CA MET A 1 4.48 -5.12 4.83
C MET A 1 3.06 -5.64 4.77
N ASN A 2 2.08 -4.83 5.13
CA ASN A 2 0.68 -5.21 5.29
C ASN A 2 -0.17 -4.82 4.07
N LYS A 3 0.18 -3.72 3.39
CA LYS A 3 -0.64 -3.13 2.34
C LYS A 3 -0.74 -3.99 1.08
N PRO A 4 0.32 -4.65 0.56
CA PRO A 4 0.21 -5.49 -0.64
C PRO A 4 -0.81 -6.62 -0.50
N ASP A 5 -0.80 -7.32 0.64
CA ASP A 5 -1.74 -8.42 0.91
C ASP A 5 -3.16 -7.90 1.17
N SER A 6 -3.31 -6.76 1.84
CA SER A 6 -4.59 -6.08 2.04
C SER A 6 -5.22 -5.65 0.71
N LEU A 7 -4.41 -5.04 -0.19
CA LEU A 7 -4.83 -4.64 -1.53
C LEU A 7 -5.28 -5.85 -2.33
N ARG A 8 -4.46 -6.92 -2.37
CA ARG A 8 -4.82 -8.16 -3.08
C ARG A 8 -6.16 -8.71 -2.61
N ARG A 9 -6.37 -8.82 -1.29
CA ARG A 9 -7.63 -9.32 -0.72
C ARG A 9 -8.83 -8.44 -1.12
N THR A 10 -8.65 -7.13 -1.13
CA THR A 10 -9.72 -6.18 -1.49
C THR A 10 -10.13 -6.33 -2.95
N LEU A 11 -9.15 -6.44 -3.86
CA LEU A 11 -9.44 -6.63 -5.29
C LEU A 11 -10.11 -7.98 -5.57
N VAL A 12 -9.68 -9.06 -4.89
CA VAL A 12 -10.33 -10.37 -5.01
C VAL A 12 -11.75 -10.35 -4.44
N ALA A 13 -12.00 -9.62 -3.35
CA ALA A 13 -13.33 -9.50 -2.79
C ALA A 13 -14.30 -8.78 -3.75
N ALA A 14 -13.82 -7.74 -4.45
CA ALA A 14 -14.60 -7.01 -5.42
C ALA A 14 -14.81 -7.78 -6.74
N VAL A 15 -13.78 -8.49 -7.20
CA VAL A 15 -13.81 -9.30 -8.43
C VAL A 15 -13.30 -10.71 -8.12
N PRO A 16 -14.18 -11.64 -7.68
CA PRO A 16 -13.78 -12.99 -7.27
C PRO A 16 -13.03 -13.79 -8.34
N ALA A 17 -13.26 -13.49 -9.62
CA ALA A 17 -12.54 -14.10 -10.74
C ALA A 17 -11.01 -13.87 -10.70
N LEU A 18 -10.54 -12.81 -10.02
CA LEU A 18 -9.12 -12.53 -9.80
C LEU A 18 -8.47 -13.48 -8.78
N GLY A 19 -9.28 -14.18 -7.98
CA GLY A 19 -8.83 -15.08 -6.93
C GLY A 19 -8.92 -16.57 -7.26
N THR A 20 -9.37 -16.95 -8.47
CA THR A 20 -9.59 -18.36 -8.84
C THR A 20 -8.30 -19.17 -8.87
N ASP A 21 -7.19 -18.52 -9.22
CA ASP A 21 -5.85 -19.10 -9.14
C ASP A 21 -4.82 -18.00 -8.81
N PRO A 22 -3.61 -18.36 -8.33
CA PRO A 22 -2.59 -17.38 -7.96
C PRO A 22 -2.07 -16.52 -9.12
N GLY A 23 -2.19 -16.97 -10.37
CA GLY A 23 -1.68 -16.28 -11.55
C GLY A 23 -2.61 -15.19 -12.09
N LYS A 24 -3.90 -15.22 -11.73
CA LYS A 24 -4.89 -14.23 -12.13
C LYS A 24 -4.71 -12.85 -11.49
N LEU A 25 -4.07 -12.79 -10.33
CA LEU A 25 -3.76 -11.54 -9.66
C LEU A 25 -2.49 -11.67 -8.82
N THR A 26 -1.47 -10.94 -9.23
CA THR A 26 -0.21 -10.80 -8.49
C THR A 26 -0.03 -9.36 -8.04
N VAL A 27 0.41 -9.17 -6.80
CA VAL A 27 0.85 -7.86 -6.31
C VAL A 27 2.35 -7.95 -6.03
N LEU A 28 3.12 -7.15 -6.76
CA LEU A 28 4.57 -7.06 -6.64
C LEU A 28 4.95 -5.76 -5.93
N VAL A 29 6.09 -5.79 -5.22
CA VAL A 29 6.72 -4.60 -4.65
C VAL A 29 7.94 -4.27 -5.50
N GLU A 30 7.98 -3.05 -6.05
CA GLU A 30 9.03 -2.57 -6.94
C GLU A 30 9.55 -1.20 -6.48
N GLN A 31 10.71 -0.79 -7.01
CA GLN A 31 11.26 0.57 -6.82
C GLN A 31 11.32 0.99 -5.33
N GLY A 32 11.69 0.06 -4.47
CA GLY A 32 11.73 0.27 -3.02
C GLY A 32 12.85 1.20 -2.56
N SER A 33 12.55 2.03 -1.56
CA SER A 33 13.51 2.80 -0.79
C SER A 33 13.11 2.83 0.69
N LEU A 34 14.08 3.10 1.56
CA LEU A 34 13.86 3.24 2.99
C LEU A 34 14.04 4.70 3.38
N ALA A 35 13.09 5.23 4.13
CA ALA A 35 13.22 6.52 4.79
C ALA A 35 13.32 6.32 6.30
N ALA A 36 14.44 6.71 6.88
CA ALA A 36 14.66 6.66 8.32
C ALA A 36 15.15 8.02 8.81
N THR A 37 14.77 8.37 10.02
CA THR A 37 15.32 9.53 10.73
C THR A 37 16.46 9.06 11.63
N GLY A 38 17.49 9.89 11.84
CA GLY A 38 18.62 9.60 12.75
C GLY A 38 18.24 9.63 14.24
N THR A 39 17.03 9.20 14.58
CA THR A 39 16.46 9.15 15.92
C THR A 39 17.03 8.00 16.74
N LEU A 40 16.70 7.96 18.04
CA LEU A 40 17.21 6.96 18.99
C LEU A 40 16.79 5.51 18.68
N THR A 41 15.78 5.32 17.83
CA THR A 41 15.34 3.98 17.38
C THR A 41 15.62 3.80 15.89
N PRO A 42 15.90 2.57 15.42
CA PRO A 42 16.08 2.27 14.00
C PRO A 42 14.73 2.07 13.29
N SER A 43 13.71 2.85 13.66
CA SER A 43 12.41 2.85 12.99
C SER A 43 12.54 3.49 11.61
N PHE A 44 11.73 3.04 10.65
CA PHE A 44 11.83 3.47 9.26
C PHE A 44 10.49 3.34 8.53
N GLU A 45 10.40 3.94 7.35
CA GLU A 45 9.28 3.84 6.43
C GLU A 45 9.73 3.16 5.13
N TYR A 46 9.01 2.14 4.70
CA TYR A 46 9.09 1.63 3.33
C TYR A 46 8.41 2.63 2.39
N ARG A 47 9.08 2.95 1.29
CA ARG A 47 8.49 3.69 0.15
C ARG A 47 8.70 2.85 -1.10
N TYR A 48 7.64 2.53 -1.81
CA TYR A 48 7.72 1.59 -2.92
C TYR A 48 6.56 1.76 -3.90
N VAL A 49 6.69 1.11 -5.06
CA VAL A 49 5.59 0.96 -6.01
C VAL A 49 4.99 -0.43 -5.86
N ALA A 50 3.71 -0.50 -5.48
CA ALA A 50 2.94 -1.74 -5.61
C ALA A 50 2.48 -1.89 -7.05
N ARG A 51 2.93 -2.94 -7.73
CA ARG A 51 2.44 -3.30 -9.07
C ARG A 51 1.44 -4.44 -8.98
N VAL A 52 0.19 -4.14 -9.29
CA VAL A 52 -0.87 -5.13 -9.47
C VAL A 52 -0.84 -5.61 -10.92
N LEU A 53 -0.77 -6.92 -11.12
CA LEU A 53 -0.80 -7.57 -12.43
C LEU A 53 -1.98 -8.52 -12.48
N ALA A 54 -2.86 -8.32 -13.47
CA ALA A 54 -3.97 -9.21 -13.79
C ALA A 54 -3.88 -9.62 -15.27
N PRO A 55 -3.09 -10.67 -15.59
CA PRO A 55 -2.94 -11.16 -16.96
C PRO A 55 -4.18 -11.92 -17.41
N ASN A 56 -4.50 -11.84 -18.70
CA ASN A 56 -5.71 -12.45 -19.28
C ASN A 56 -6.98 -12.08 -18.48
N PHE A 57 -7.08 -10.82 -18.07
CA PHE A 57 -8.26 -10.28 -17.41
C PHE A 57 -9.40 -10.17 -18.42
N THR A 58 -10.57 -10.65 -18.03
CA THR A 58 -11.78 -10.67 -18.87
C THR A 58 -12.91 -9.99 -18.11
N GLY A 59 -13.76 -9.25 -18.82
CA GLY A 59 -14.88 -8.51 -18.23
C GLY A 59 -14.55 -7.03 -18.02
N ASP A 60 -15.38 -6.37 -17.23
CA ASP A 60 -15.26 -4.94 -16.96
C ASP A 60 -14.17 -4.67 -15.91
N ALA A 61 -13.28 -3.72 -16.20
CA ALA A 61 -12.20 -3.31 -15.31
C ALA A 61 -12.67 -2.26 -14.27
N ASP A 62 -13.79 -1.58 -14.51
CA ASP A 62 -14.30 -0.53 -13.62
C ASP A 62 -14.50 -1.02 -12.17
N PRO A 63 -15.04 -2.23 -11.89
CA PRO A 63 -15.11 -2.76 -10.52
C PRO A 63 -13.73 -2.90 -9.84
N VAL A 64 -12.68 -3.22 -10.60
CA VAL A 64 -11.30 -3.29 -10.07
C VAL A 64 -10.83 -1.90 -9.66
N PHE A 65 -11.05 -0.90 -10.51
CA PHE A 65 -10.66 0.48 -10.22
C PHE A 65 -11.45 1.09 -9.06
N VAL A 66 -12.77 0.85 -8.98
CA VAL A 66 -13.59 1.30 -7.85
C VAL A 66 -13.08 0.73 -6.53
N ALA A 67 -12.88 -0.59 -6.47
CA ALA A 67 -12.35 -1.25 -5.28
C ALA A 67 -10.94 -0.77 -4.90
N LEU A 68 -10.09 -0.54 -5.90
CA LEU A 68 -8.77 0.04 -5.70
C LEU A 68 -8.85 1.44 -5.09
N ILE A 69 -9.72 2.32 -5.60
CA ILE A 69 -9.87 3.68 -5.07
C ILE A 69 -10.45 3.67 -3.66
N GLU A 70 -11.41 2.79 -3.36
CA GLU A 70 -11.91 2.60 -1.99
C GLU A 70 -10.81 2.15 -1.04
N TRP A 71 -9.98 1.18 -1.46
CA TRP A 71 -8.84 0.74 -0.69
C TRP A 71 -7.83 1.87 -0.48
N VAL A 72 -7.48 2.63 -1.53
CA VAL A 72 -6.56 3.76 -1.45
C VAL A 72 -7.05 4.82 -0.47
N ARG A 73 -8.35 5.15 -0.49
CA ARG A 73 -8.92 6.13 0.45
C ARG A 73 -8.71 5.75 1.91
N ALA A 74 -8.71 4.46 2.22
CA ALA A 74 -8.49 3.96 3.58
C ALA A 74 -7.02 3.75 3.92
N ASN A 75 -6.18 3.36 2.96
CA ASN A 75 -4.82 2.88 3.23
C ASN A 75 -3.71 3.85 2.80
N GLN A 76 -3.96 4.74 1.84
CA GLN A 76 -2.98 5.71 1.32
C GLN A 76 -3.71 6.97 0.81
N PRO A 77 -4.40 7.71 1.70
CA PRO A 77 -5.33 8.77 1.30
C PRO A 77 -4.67 9.95 0.57
N ASP A 78 -3.37 10.17 0.75
CA ASP A 78 -2.61 11.21 0.04
C ASP A 78 -2.64 11.01 -1.49
N LEU A 79 -2.72 9.77 -1.99
CA LEU A 79 -2.88 9.47 -3.42
C LEU A 79 -4.16 10.05 -4.04
N VAL A 80 -5.18 10.35 -3.24
CA VAL A 80 -6.45 10.92 -3.72
C VAL A 80 -6.73 12.32 -3.18
N THR A 81 -6.09 12.72 -2.08
CA THR A 81 -6.30 14.01 -1.42
C THR A 81 -5.24 15.07 -1.77
N ASN A 82 -3.99 14.68 -2.02
CA ASN A 82 -2.91 15.61 -2.36
C ASN A 82 -2.79 15.75 -3.90
N PRO A 83 -3.02 16.94 -4.48
CA PRO A 83 -2.96 17.13 -5.93
C PRO A 83 -1.60 16.78 -6.57
N ALA A 84 -0.48 17.01 -5.87
CA ALA A 84 0.84 16.71 -6.38
C ALA A 84 1.08 15.20 -6.48
N VAL A 85 0.67 14.46 -5.45
CA VAL A 85 0.80 12.98 -5.40
C VAL A 85 -0.25 12.31 -6.29
N ARG A 86 -1.46 12.86 -6.40
CA ARG A 86 -2.55 12.32 -7.22
C ARG A 86 -2.26 12.36 -8.72
N ALA A 87 -1.36 13.23 -9.17
CA ALA A 87 -1.04 13.40 -10.58
C ALA A 87 -0.48 12.11 -11.22
N ASP A 88 0.33 11.36 -10.48
CA ASP A 88 1.06 10.18 -10.97
C ASP A 88 1.16 9.03 -9.95
N GLY A 89 0.64 9.19 -8.73
CA GLY A 89 0.72 8.18 -7.68
C GLY A 89 -0.09 6.91 -7.96
N ILE A 90 -1.08 6.97 -8.86
CA ILE A 90 -1.80 5.79 -9.37
C ILE A 90 -1.77 5.86 -10.90
N THR A 91 -1.13 4.87 -11.53
CA THR A 91 -1.07 4.75 -12.98
C THR A 91 -1.47 3.35 -13.41
N PHE A 92 -1.98 3.20 -14.63
CA PHE A 92 -2.33 1.90 -15.17
C PHE A 92 -1.96 1.79 -16.63
N GLU A 93 -1.73 0.55 -17.06
CA GLU A 93 -1.49 0.15 -18.43
C GLU A 93 -2.43 -1.01 -18.74
N MET A 94 -3.09 -0.95 -19.89
CA MET A 94 -3.93 -2.03 -20.40
C MET A 94 -3.53 -2.34 -21.84
N SER A 95 -3.13 -3.57 -22.10
CA SER A 95 -2.89 -4.05 -23.47
C SER A 95 -3.93 -5.09 -23.85
N VAL A 96 -4.56 -4.90 -25.00
CA VAL A 96 -5.46 -5.90 -25.58
C VAL A 96 -4.64 -7.12 -25.97
N ARG A 97 -5.01 -8.27 -25.40
CA ARG A 97 -4.39 -9.56 -25.73
C ARG A 97 -5.16 -10.26 -26.84
N ASP A 98 -6.48 -10.34 -26.67
CA ASP A 98 -7.44 -10.82 -27.66
C ASP A 98 -8.76 -10.02 -27.51
N PRO A 99 -9.78 -10.21 -28.36
CA PRO A 99 -11.01 -9.41 -28.31
C PRO A 99 -11.79 -9.49 -26.99
N ALA A 100 -11.54 -10.50 -26.15
CA ALA A 100 -12.24 -10.72 -24.88
C ALA A 100 -11.34 -10.55 -23.65
N ALA A 101 -10.02 -10.40 -23.83
CA ALA A 101 -9.04 -10.36 -22.75
C ALA A 101 -8.01 -9.23 -22.89
N VAL A 102 -7.67 -8.65 -21.74
CA VAL A 102 -6.62 -7.63 -21.60
C VAL A 102 -5.58 -8.08 -20.57
N ASP A 103 -4.36 -7.57 -20.69
CA ASP A 103 -3.41 -7.58 -19.58
C ASP A 103 -3.51 -6.23 -18.86
N LEU A 104 -3.93 -6.28 -17.59
CA LEU A 104 -4.05 -5.10 -16.74
C LEU A 104 -2.85 -5.02 -15.79
N SER A 105 -2.19 -3.86 -15.78
CA SER A 105 -1.11 -3.51 -14.87
C SER A 105 -1.45 -2.19 -14.19
N ILE A 106 -1.44 -2.17 -12.86
CA ILE A 106 -1.70 -0.95 -12.07
C ILE A 106 -0.51 -0.72 -11.14
N LYS A 107 -0.03 0.51 -11.06
CA LYS A 107 1.07 0.92 -10.19
C LYS A 107 0.53 1.92 -9.16
N LEU A 108 0.87 1.70 -7.89
CA LEU A 108 0.53 2.59 -6.79
C LEU A 108 1.79 2.96 -6.01
N ALA A 109 2.04 4.25 -5.79
CA ALA A 109 3.08 4.70 -4.88
C ALA A 109 2.58 4.58 -3.43
N LEU A 110 3.18 3.69 -2.64
CA LEU A 110 2.75 3.38 -1.28
C LEU A 110 3.85 3.64 -0.26
N THR A 111 3.43 3.96 0.96
CA THR A 111 4.30 4.05 2.14
C THR A 111 3.83 3.10 3.24
N GLU A 112 4.76 2.55 4.03
CA GLU A 112 4.42 1.75 5.22
C GLU A 112 5.46 1.98 6.34
N SER A 113 5.00 2.38 7.53
CA SER A 113 5.87 2.60 8.68
C SER A 113 6.19 1.31 9.43
N VAL A 114 7.44 1.19 9.88
CA VAL A 114 7.97 0.13 10.74
C VAL A 114 8.52 0.76 12.01
N VAL A 115 7.96 0.37 13.14
CA VAL A 115 8.42 0.80 14.46
C VAL A 115 9.31 -0.28 15.03
N VAL A 116 10.50 0.12 15.48
CA VAL A 116 11.44 -0.75 16.18
C VAL A 116 11.58 -0.25 17.62
N THR A 117 11.24 -1.13 18.56
CA THR A 117 11.44 -0.89 20.00
C THR A 117 12.41 -1.91 20.58
N THR A 118 12.93 -1.65 21.77
CA THR A 118 13.79 -2.60 22.50
C THR A 118 12.98 -3.23 23.62
N GLY A 119 12.88 -4.57 23.59
CA GLY A 119 12.20 -5.34 24.61
C GLY A 119 12.99 -5.42 25.93
N PRO A 120 12.38 -5.94 27.01
CA PRO A 120 13.02 -6.07 28.31
C PRO A 120 14.29 -6.96 28.31
N ASP A 121 14.42 -7.83 27.32
CA ASP A 121 15.59 -8.71 27.11
C ASP A 121 16.69 -8.06 26.25
N GLY A 122 16.55 -6.77 25.91
CA GLY A 122 17.49 -6.03 25.07
C GLY A 122 17.37 -6.33 23.57
N LYS A 123 16.43 -7.19 23.14
CA LYS A 123 16.23 -7.49 21.71
C LYS A 123 15.30 -6.50 21.05
N GLN A 124 15.46 -6.35 19.74
CA GLN A 124 14.56 -5.53 18.93
C GLN A 124 13.21 -6.22 18.74
N VAL A 125 12.14 -5.46 18.92
CA VAL A 125 10.77 -5.82 18.56
C VAL A 125 10.38 -4.95 17.37
N ILE A 126 10.13 -5.59 16.23
CA ILE A 126 9.83 -4.94 14.95
C ILE A 126 8.33 -5.08 14.68
N THR A 127 7.65 -3.95 14.50
CA THR A 127 6.20 -3.90 14.28
C THR A 127 5.90 -3.13 13.00
N HIS A 128 5.17 -3.75 12.08
CA HIS A 128 4.57 -3.03 10.95
C HIS A 128 3.35 -2.26 11.44
N VAL A 129 3.37 -0.93 11.30
CA VAL A 129 2.27 -0.07 11.72
C VAL A 129 1.12 -0.22 10.73
N ASP A 130 -0.08 -0.42 11.26
CA ASP A 130 -1.30 -0.26 10.49
C ASP A 130 -1.70 1.22 10.55
N ASP A 131 -1.44 1.95 9.46
CA ASP A 131 -1.74 3.37 9.29
C ASP A 131 -3.11 3.61 8.65
N THR A 132 -3.92 2.56 8.45
CA THR A 132 -5.27 2.66 7.88
C THR A 132 -6.27 3.27 8.86
N GLN A 133 -5.97 3.23 10.15
CA GLN A 133 -6.78 3.86 11.19
C GLN A 133 -6.19 5.22 11.53
N VAL A 134 -6.94 6.28 11.24
CA VAL A 134 -6.71 7.58 11.90
C VAL A 134 -6.94 7.31 13.38
N ASP A 135 -5.86 7.24 14.15
CA ASP A 135 -5.95 7.09 15.58
C ASP A 135 -6.65 8.31 16.17
N PRO A 136 -7.90 8.18 16.67
CA PRO A 136 -8.65 9.31 17.20
C PRO A 136 -8.01 9.87 18.48
N ALA A 137 -7.12 9.11 19.12
CA ALA A 137 -6.37 9.50 20.32
C ALA A 137 -4.92 9.93 20.04
N ASN A 138 -4.45 9.89 18.78
CA ASN A 138 -3.08 10.24 18.39
C ASN A 138 -1.98 9.55 19.23
N THR A 139 -2.23 8.30 19.64
CA THR A 139 -1.28 7.37 20.27
C THR A 139 -0.33 6.71 19.27
N LEU A 140 -0.64 6.73 17.97
CA LEU A 140 0.29 6.39 16.89
C LEU A 140 1.36 7.48 16.78
N THR A 141 2.58 7.17 17.21
CA THR A 141 3.75 8.03 17.00
C THR A 141 4.11 8.02 15.51
N TRP A 142 3.52 8.93 14.75
CA TRP A 142 3.94 9.22 13.38
C TRP A 142 5.42 9.64 13.37
N VAL A 143 6.20 9.11 12.42
CA VAL A 143 7.67 9.30 12.27
C VAL A 143 8.10 10.77 12.04
N ALA A 144 7.19 11.75 12.17
CA ALA A 144 7.45 13.16 11.93
C ALA A 144 6.92 14.13 13.01
N LEU A 145 6.55 13.65 14.21
CA LEU A 145 6.27 14.56 15.32
C LEU A 145 7.47 14.64 16.26
N PRO A 146 8.18 15.79 16.33
CA PRO A 146 9.10 16.01 17.43
C PRO A 146 8.30 15.87 18.73
N GLN A 147 8.75 14.98 19.60
CA GLN A 147 8.22 14.87 20.96
C GLN A 147 8.36 16.27 21.58
N ARG A 148 7.23 16.99 21.74
CA ARG A 148 7.24 18.22 22.54
C ARG A 148 7.64 17.82 23.94
N GLY A 149 8.86 18.18 24.33
CA GLY A 149 9.34 18.01 25.68
C GLY A 149 8.35 18.64 26.65
N ALA A 150 7.96 17.88 27.66
CA ALA A 150 7.30 18.41 28.84
C ALA A 150 8.24 19.46 29.48
N ALA A 151 7.76 20.70 29.54
CA ALA A 151 8.25 21.72 30.44
C ALA A 151 7.26 21.86 31.60
#